data_AF-A0A060BRR2-F1
#
_entry.id   AF-A0A060BRR2-F1
#
_cell.length_a   1.000
_cell.length_b   1.000
_cell.length_c   1.000
_cell.angle_alpha   90.00
_cell.angle_beta   90.00
_cell.angle_gamma   90.00
#
_symmetry.space_group_name_H-M   'P 1'
#
loop_
_entity.id
_entity.type
_entity.pdbx_description
1 polymer ?
#
loop_
_entity_poly.entity_id
_entity_poly.type
_entity_poly.pdbx_seq_one_letter_code
_entity_poly.pdbx_strand_id
1 'polypeptide(L)'
;PGQSALWYTDTVSEQTWIDDWVMLAERYAGNTTVIGADLHNEPHALGTTPNDTGACWGCGDPARDWRLAAERAGNAILAVQPNWLIVVEGVSCPSGGENNVWDNDTSNDARCGWWGGNLSQAREYPVRLDVANRLVYSPHEYGVSVYEQTWFKDATFPA
;
A
#
# COMPACT_ATOMS: atom_id res chain seq x y z
N PRO A 1 -0.97 17.03 7.72
CA PRO A 1 -0.17 15.85 7.32
C PRO A 1 -0.18 15.71 5.79
N GLY A 2 0.97 15.43 5.17
CA GLY A 2 1.14 15.41 3.71
C GLY A 2 0.93 14.05 3.05
N GLN A 3 0.38 13.07 3.77
CA GLN A 3 0.28 11.68 3.33
C GLN A 3 -1.14 11.16 3.57
N SER A 4 -1.78 10.65 2.52
CA SER A 4 -3.16 10.16 2.53
C SER A 4 -3.20 8.64 2.67
N ALA A 5 -4.25 8.13 3.33
CA ALA A 5 -4.50 6.70 3.50
C ALA A 5 -4.66 5.94 2.17
N LEU A 6 -5.25 6.63 1.19
CA LEU A 6 -5.48 6.15 -0.18
C LEU A 6 -4.66 6.99 -1.17
N TRP A 7 -4.49 6.47 -2.38
CA TRP A 7 -3.79 7.11 -3.51
C TRP A 7 -4.60 8.21 -4.21
N TYR A 8 -5.76 8.58 -3.65
CA TYR A 8 -6.62 9.64 -4.12
C TYR A 8 -7.23 10.41 -2.93
N THR A 9 -7.82 11.56 -3.22
CA THR A 9 -8.54 12.40 -2.27
C THR A 9 -9.84 12.93 -2.90
N ASP A 10 -10.63 13.68 -2.15
CA ASP A 10 -11.83 14.35 -2.68
C ASP A 10 -11.52 15.36 -3.80
N THR A 11 -10.26 15.80 -3.93
CA THR A 11 -9.84 16.81 -4.92
C THR A 11 -8.88 16.26 -5.97
N VAL A 12 -8.28 15.09 -5.75
CA VAL A 12 -7.34 14.44 -6.68
C VAL A 12 -7.81 13.02 -6.92
N SER A 13 -8.19 12.71 -8.16
CA SER A 13 -8.68 11.38 -8.51
C SER A 13 -7.55 10.36 -8.67
N GLU A 14 -7.87 9.07 -8.58
CA GLU A 14 -6.93 8.00 -8.95
C GLU A 14 -6.39 8.18 -10.38
N GLN A 15 -7.24 8.56 -11.34
CA GLN A 15 -6.78 8.75 -12.71
C GLN A 15 -5.72 9.85 -12.80
N THR A 16 -5.89 10.93 -12.05
CA THR A 16 -4.88 12.00 -11.96
C THR A 16 -3.56 11.46 -11.41
N TRP A 17 -3.61 10.66 -10.34
CA TRP A 17 -2.43 10.01 -9.77
C TRP A 17 -1.74 9.05 -10.76
N ILE A 18 -2.50 8.29 -11.54
CA ILE A 18 -1.95 7.43 -12.60
C ILE A 18 -1.31 8.26 -13.72
N ASP A 19 -2.00 9.30 -14.19
CA ASP A 19 -1.52 10.17 -15.27
C ASP A 19 -0.22 10.89 -14.87
N ASP A 20 -0.12 11.32 -13.61
CA ASP A 20 1.10 11.92 -13.05
C ASP A 20 2.27 10.92 -13.05
N TRP A 21 2.02 9.67 -12.68
CA TRP A 21 3.04 8.62 -12.75
C TRP A 21 3.49 8.31 -14.18
N VAL A 22 2.55 8.23 -15.12
CA VAL A 22 2.86 8.04 -16.55
C VAL A 22 3.71 9.21 -17.07
N MET A 23 3.34 10.44 -16.73
CA MET A 23 4.11 11.63 -17.08
C MET A 23 5.55 11.57 -16.53
N LEU A 24 5.74 11.13 -15.28
CA LEU A 24 7.07 10.95 -14.71
C LEU A 24 7.86 9.85 -15.42
N ALA A 25 7.20 8.73 -15.76
CA ALA A 25 7.81 7.61 -16.48
C ALA A 25 8.31 8.01 -17.87
N GLU A 26 7.53 8.81 -18.61
CA GLU A 26 7.93 9.39 -19.90
C GLU A 26 9.06 10.41 -19.72
N ARG A 27 8.94 11.30 -18.73
CA ARG A 27 9.93 12.35 -18.47
C ARG A 27 11.31 11.79 -18.18
N TYR A 28 11.39 10.71 -17.41
CA TYR A 28 12.65 10.09 -17.00
C TYR A 28 13.07 8.92 -17.90
N ALA A 29 12.37 8.69 -19.01
CA ALA A 29 12.74 7.66 -19.97
C ALA A 29 14.18 7.83 -20.47
N GLY A 30 14.96 6.75 -20.43
CA GLY A 30 16.38 6.75 -20.82
C GLY A 30 17.35 7.21 -19.73
N ASN A 31 16.87 7.73 -18.59
CA ASN A 31 17.73 7.99 -17.45
C ASN A 31 17.97 6.70 -16.65
N THR A 32 19.15 6.11 -16.81
CA THR A 32 19.53 4.84 -16.18
C THR A 32 19.71 4.91 -14.66
N THR A 33 19.73 6.11 -14.06
CA THR A 33 19.77 6.25 -12.60
C THR A 33 18.39 6.14 -11.96
N VAL A 34 17.30 6.24 -12.73
CA VAL A 34 15.93 6.07 -12.25
C VAL A 34 15.50 4.63 -12.49
N ILE A 35 15.41 3.85 -11.41
CA ILE A 35 15.21 2.40 -11.48
C ILE A 35 13.74 1.98 -11.51
N GLY A 36 12.81 2.87 -11.12
CA GLY A 36 11.41 2.51 -10.97
C GLY A 36 10.56 3.58 -10.30
N ALA A 37 9.34 3.17 -9.94
CA ALA A 37 8.35 3.98 -9.25
C ALA A 37 7.91 3.28 -7.96
N ASP A 38 8.04 3.98 -6.83
CA ASP A 38 7.40 3.61 -5.57
C ASP A 38 6.06 4.33 -5.48
N LEU A 39 4.99 3.58 -5.67
CA LEU A 39 3.74 4.10 -6.24
C LEU A 39 2.98 5.05 -5.31
N HIS A 40 2.88 4.71 -4.04
CA HIS A 40 2.20 5.53 -3.03
C HIS A 40 2.79 5.21 -1.67
N ASN A 41 3.21 6.28 -0.96
CA ASN A 41 3.89 6.14 0.31
C ASN A 41 2.91 5.74 1.41
N GLU A 42 3.17 4.61 2.07
CA GLU A 42 2.46 4.03 3.20
C GLU A 42 0.92 4.05 3.12
N PRO A 43 0.28 3.31 2.20
CA PRO A 43 -1.15 3.04 2.27
C PRO A 43 -1.53 2.50 3.66
N HIS A 44 -2.63 2.98 4.23
CA HIS A 44 -3.00 2.62 5.59
C HIS A 44 -4.49 2.60 5.84
N ALA A 45 -4.86 1.88 6.90
CA ALA A 45 -6.20 1.84 7.45
C ALA A 45 -6.64 3.21 7.96
N LEU A 46 -7.94 3.46 7.86
CA LEU A 46 -8.56 4.68 8.36
C LEU A 46 -9.95 4.33 8.87
N GLY A 47 -10.28 4.84 10.07
CA GLY A 47 -11.51 4.46 10.75
C GLY A 47 -11.43 3.04 11.31
N THR A 48 -12.58 2.53 11.73
CA THR A 48 -12.68 1.23 12.39
C THR A 48 -13.75 0.41 11.71
N THR A 49 -13.54 -0.90 11.64
CA THR A 49 -14.52 -1.83 11.08
C THR A 49 -15.87 -1.70 11.83
N PRO A 50 -17.02 -1.90 11.15
CA PRO A 50 -17.19 -2.08 9.70
C PRO A 50 -17.26 -0.75 8.91
N ASN A 51 -16.98 0.40 9.53
CA ASN A 51 -17.10 1.72 8.93
C ASN A 51 -15.75 2.28 8.44
N ASP A 52 -14.78 1.41 8.18
CA ASP A 52 -13.47 1.80 7.72
C ASP A 52 -13.47 2.31 6.28
N THR A 53 -12.55 3.23 6.00
CA THR A 53 -12.41 3.90 4.71
C THR A 53 -10.98 3.89 4.19
N GLY A 54 -10.05 3.26 4.91
CA GLY A 54 -8.64 3.20 4.53
C GLY A 54 -8.31 2.13 3.50
N ALA A 55 -7.03 2.09 3.13
CA ALA A 55 -6.49 1.13 2.18
C ALA A 55 -6.55 -0.29 2.76
N CYS A 56 -7.21 -1.19 2.03
CA CYS A 56 -7.26 -2.61 2.32
C CYS A 56 -6.32 -3.37 1.37
N TRP A 57 -6.11 -4.66 1.64
CA TRP A 57 -5.44 -5.57 0.71
C TRP A 57 -6.27 -6.83 0.54
N GLY A 58 -6.69 -7.12 -0.69
CA GLY A 58 -7.45 -8.33 -1.00
C GLY A 58 -8.92 -8.27 -0.56
N CYS A 59 -9.41 -7.10 -0.13
CA CYS A 59 -10.83 -6.96 0.22
C CYS A 59 -11.76 -6.89 -1.01
N GLY A 60 -11.21 -6.75 -2.22
CA GLY A 60 -11.96 -6.80 -3.48
C GLY A 60 -12.73 -5.52 -3.83
N ASP A 61 -12.71 -4.50 -2.97
CA ASP A 61 -13.25 -3.17 -3.24
C ASP A 61 -12.24 -2.36 -4.08
N PRO A 62 -12.50 -2.07 -5.37
CA PRO A 62 -11.52 -1.39 -6.22
C PRO A 62 -11.15 0.02 -5.78
N ALA A 63 -11.99 0.66 -4.95
CA ALA A 63 -11.74 1.98 -4.40
C ALA A 63 -10.80 1.96 -3.19
N ARG A 64 -10.55 0.80 -2.57
CA ARG A 64 -9.73 0.69 -1.35
C ARG A 64 -8.65 -0.37 -1.40
N ASP A 65 -8.80 -1.37 -2.27
CA ASP A 65 -7.84 -2.46 -2.42
C ASP A 65 -6.57 -1.96 -3.11
N TRP A 66 -5.56 -1.70 -2.29
CA TRP A 66 -4.28 -1.16 -2.71
C TRP A 66 -3.61 -2.04 -3.78
N ARG A 67 -3.75 -3.36 -3.66
CA ARG A 67 -3.26 -4.31 -4.67
C ARG A 67 -3.82 -3.97 -6.06
N LEU A 68 -5.13 -3.74 -6.15
CA LEU A 68 -5.80 -3.45 -7.42
C LEU A 68 -5.37 -2.10 -7.99
N ALA A 69 -5.16 -1.10 -7.16
CA ALA A 69 -4.66 0.20 -7.59
C ALA A 69 -3.22 0.12 -8.09
N ALA A 70 -2.36 -0.62 -7.39
CA ALA A 70 -0.98 -0.87 -7.79
C ALA A 70 -0.89 -1.62 -9.13
N GLU A 71 -1.80 -2.57 -9.40
CA GLU A 71 -1.92 -3.23 -10.71
C GLU A 71 -2.25 -2.22 -11.82
N ARG A 72 -3.25 -1.36 -11.61
CA ARG A 72 -3.67 -0.36 -12.61
C ARG A 72 -2.56 0.65 -12.90
N ALA A 73 -1.98 1.25 -11.87
CA ALA A 73 -0.89 2.22 -12.02
C ALA A 73 0.37 1.58 -12.60
N GLY A 74 0.78 0.42 -12.08
CA GLY A 74 1.95 -0.31 -12.55
C GLY A 74 1.86 -0.66 -14.04
N ASN A 75 0.70 -1.14 -14.50
CA ASN A 75 0.51 -1.47 -15.91
C ASN A 75 0.46 -0.22 -16.81
N ALA A 76 -0.12 0.89 -16.34
CA ALA A 76 -0.10 2.16 -17.07
C ALA A 76 1.34 2.69 -17.22
N ILE A 77 2.15 2.65 -16.16
CA ILE A 77 3.57 3.04 -16.19
C ILE A 77 4.36 2.13 -17.14
N LEU A 78 4.18 0.81 -17.04
CA LEU A 78 4.94 -0.16 -17.84
C LEU A 78 4.60 -0.10 -19.34
N ALA A 79 3.42 0.40 -19.70
CA ALA A 79 3.04 0.63 -21.09
C ALA A 79 3.91 1.70 -21.78
N VAL A 80 4.42 2.69 -21.02
CA VAL A 80 5.31 3.75 -21.54
C VAL A 80 6.77 3.54 -21.16
N GLN A 81 7.05 2.83 -20.06
CA GLN A 81 8.39 2.57 -19.57
C GLN A 81 8.54 1.09 -19.11
N PRO A 82 8.77 0.15 -20.04
CA PRO A 82 8.77 -1.28 -19.73
C PRO A 82 10.01 -1.77 -18.94
N ASN A 83 10.99 -0.90 -18.68
CA ASN A 83 12.22 -1.25 -17.96
C ASN A 83 12.21 -0.84 -16.48
N TRP A 84 11.22 -0.07 -16.04
CA TRP A 84 11.10 0.33 -14.64
C TRP A 84 10.62 -0.80 -13.75
N LEU A 85 11.13 -0.82 -12.51
CA LEU A 85 10.54 -1.60 -11.43
C LEU A 85 9.31 -0.87 -10.89
N ILE A 86 8.27 -1.63 -10.59
CA ILE A 86 7.08 -1.17 -9.89
C ILE A 86 7.22 -1.62 -8.44
N VAL A 87 7.50 -0.66 -7.57
CA VAL A 87 7.73 -0.87 -6.15
C VAL A 87 6.39 -0.65 -5.43
N VAL A 88 5.98 -1.65 -4.67
CA VAL A 88 4.68 -1.71 -4.00
C VAL A 88 4.90 -1.97 -2.52
N GLU A 89 4.59 -0.97 -1.70
CA GLU A 89 4.51 -1.11 -0.24
C GLU A 89 3.31 -1.97 0.20
N GLY A 90 3.21 -2.27 1.48
CA GLY A 90 2.05 -2.91 2.10
C GLY A 90 0.92 -1.93 2.45
N VAL A 91 -0.05 -2.43 3.21
CA VAL A 91 -1.04 -1.61 3.94
C VAL A 91 -0.70 -1.58 5.44
N SER A 92 -1.50 -0.95 6.31
CA SER A 92 -1.36 -1.16 7.76
C SER A 92 -2.17 -2.35 8.27
N CYS A 93 -3.46 -2.38 7.94
CA CYS A 93 -4.38 -3.47 8.25
C CYS A 93 -4.95 -4.03 6.94
N PRO A 94 -4.93 -5.36 6.69
CA PRO A 94 -5.43 -5.92 5.44
C PRO A 94 -6.92 -5.64 5.19
N SER A 95 -7.71 -5.48 6.26
CA SER A 95 -9.12 -5.10 6.19
C SER A 95 -9.36 -3.66 5.73
N GLY A 96 -8.39 -2.76 5.92
CA GLY A 96 -8.54 -1.31 5.71
C GLY A 96 -9.06 -0.54 6.93
N GLY A 97 -9.38 -1.24 8.02
CA GLY A 97 -9.86 -0.66 9.28
C GLY A 97 -9.10 -1.15 10.50
N GLU A 98 -9.03 -0.30 11.52
CA GLU A 98 -8.56 -0.72 12.84
C GLU A 98 -9.66 -1.48 13.59
N ASN A 99 -9.25 -2.42 14.45
CA ASN A 99 -10.16 -3.08 15.38
C ASN A 99 -10.68 -2.07 16.41
N ASN A 100 -11.97 -2.09 16.72
CA ASN A 100 -12.48 -1.38 17.90
C ASN A 100 -13.18 -2.36 18.86
N VAL A 101 -13.24 -1.97 20.14
CA VAL A 101 -13.85 -2.79 21.21
C VAL A 101 -15.36 -2.55 21.37
N TRP A 102 -15.92 -1.62 20.61
CA TRP A 102 -17.29 -1.13 20.76
C TRP A 102 -18.28 -1.78 19.79
N ASP A 103 -17.79 -2.28 18.65
CA ASP A 103 -18.56 -2.92 17.59
C ASP A 103 -18.79 -4.43 17.82
N ASN A 104 -18.08 -5.03 18.79
CA ASN A 104 -18.08 -6.47 19.07
C ASN A 104 -17.78 -7.32 17.82
N ASP A 105 -16.99 -6.77 16.88
CA ASP A 105 -16.55 -7.49 15.70
C ASP A 105 -15.37 -8.41 16.05
N THR A 106 -15.71 -9.65 16.38
CA THR A 106 -14.74 -10.72 16.64
C THR A 106 -14.25 -11.42 15.38
N SER A 107 -14.76 -11.02 14.20
CA SER A 107 -14.33 -11.56 12.91
C SER A 107 -13.13 -10.83 12.33
N ASN A 108 -12.83 -9.61 12.82
CA ASN A 108 -11.67 -8.86 12.39
C ASN A 108 -10.39 -9.37 13.06
N ASP A 109 -9.75 -10.34 12.43
CA ASP A 109 -8.46 -10.92 12.80
C ASP A 109 -7.26 -10.12 12.25
N ALA A 110 -7.48 -8.89 11.78
CA ALA A 110 -6.48 -8.07 11.11
C ALA A 110 -5.24 -7.93 11.99
N ARG A 111 -4.17 -8.63 11.60
CA ARG A 111 -2.83 -8.42 12.12
C ARG A 111 -2.30 -7.11 11.58
N CYS A 112 -2.75 -5.99 12.15
CA CYS A 112 -2.29 -4.66 11.78
C CYS A 112 -0.80 -4.48 12.10
N GLY A 113 -0.13 -3.66 11.30
CA GLY A 113 1.27 -3.29 11.47
C GLY A 113 1.52 -1.84 11.12
N TRP A 114 2.77 -1.51 10.77
CA TRP A 114 3.12 -0.19 10.27
C TRP A 114 2.37 0.15 8.99
N TRP A 115 2.09 1.44 8.79
CA TRP A 115 1.63 1.94 7.50
C TRP A 115 2.65 1.55 6.43
N GLY A 116 2.20 1.07 5.27
CA GLY A 116 3.11 0.54 4.24
C GLY A 116 3.81 -0.78 4.59
N GLY A 117 3.61 -1.36 5.79
CA GLY A 117 4.40 -2.49 6.26
C GLY A 117 3.78 -3.87 6.04
N ASN A 118 2.46 -3.94 5.91
CA ASN A 118 1.75 -5.21 5.94
C ASN A 118 1.59 -5.83 4.54
N LEU A 119 2.39 -6.86 4.28
CA LEU A 119 2.35 -7.67 3.06
C LEU A 119 1.80 -9.09 3.31
N SER A 120 1.12 -9.32 4.44
CA SER A 120 0.65 -10.67 4.83
C SER A 120 -0.26 -11.33 3.78
N GLN A 121 -1.00 -10.52 3.02
CA GLN A 121 -1.94 -10.99 1.99
C GLN A 121 -1.33 -11.06 0.58
N ALA A 122 -0.08 -10.63 0.38
CA ALA A 122 0.54 -10.57 -0.95
C ALA A 122 0.74 -11.94 -1.61
N ARG A 123 0.84 -13.01 -0.80
CA ARG A 123 0.95 -14.39 -1.33
C ARG A 123 -0.37 -14.88 -1.93
N GLU A 124 -1.48 -14.62 -1.26
CA GLU A 124 -2.81 -15.08 -1.67
C GLU A 124 -3.39 -14.17 -2.75
N TYR A 125 -3.20 -12.87 -2.57
CA TYR A 125 -3.63 -11.81 -3.48
C TYR A 125 -2.40 -11.04 -3.98
N PRO A 126 -1.59 -11.62 -4.91
CA PRO A 126 -0.43 -10.93 -5.45
C PRO A 126 -0.84 -9.81 -6.40
N VAL A 127 0.01 -8.79 -6.51
CA VAL A 127 -0.08 -7.78 -7.57
C VAL A 127 0.31 -8.45 -8.89
N ARG A 128 -0.49 -8.24 -9.93
CA ARG A 128 -0.30 -8.81 -11.26
C ARG A 128 0.00 -7.72 -12.29
N LEU A 129 1.22 -7.74 -12.79
CA LEU A 129 1.67 -6.84 -13.85
C LEU A 129 1.71 -7.56 -15.19
N ASP A 130 1.42 -6.85 -16.27
CA ASP A 130 1.46 -7.37 -17.64
C ASP A 130 2.90 -7.64 -18.12
N VAL A 131 3.87 -6.90 -17.57
CA VAL A 131 5.30 -7.12 -17.83
C VAL A 131 5.91 -7.93 -16.69
N ALA A 132 6.37 -9.13 -17.02
CA ALA A 132 7.01 -10.03 -16.06
C ALA A 132 8.31 -9.44 -15.47
N ASN A 133 8.64 -9.86 -14.24
CA ASN A 133 9.87 -9.50 -13.52
C ASN A 133 10.05 -7.99 -13.27
N ARG A 134 8.93 -7.26 -13.09
CA ARG A 134 8.93 -5.82 -12.76
C ARG A 134 8.43 -5.48 -11.36
N LEU A 135 7.79 -6.40 -10.66
CA LEU A 135 7.27 -6.16 -9.31
C LEU A 135 8.36 -6.28 -8.23
N VAL A 136 8.38 -5.32 -7.31
CA VAL A 136 9.17 -5.36 -6.07
C VAL A 136 8.25 -5.01 -4.91
N TYR A 137 8.26 -5.82 -3.85
CA TYR A 137 7.57 -5.47 -2.60
C TYR A 137 8.52 -4.73 -1.65
N SER A 138 8.05 -3.64 -1.04
CA SER A 138 8.86 -2.74 -0.19
C SER A 138 8.16 -2.40 1.13
N PRO A 139 8.17 -3.30 2.13
CA PRO A 139 7.50 -3.04 3.39
C PRO A 139 8.24 -1.98 4.22
N HIS A 140 7.49 -1.12 4.90
CA HIS A 140 8.00 -0.26 5.97
C HIS A 140 7.99 -0.98 7.33
N GLU A 141 9.04 -0.76 8.12
CA GLU A 141 9.18 -1.29 9.47
C GLU A 141 9.98 -0.30 10.32
N TYR A 142 9.53 -0.06 11.56
CA TYR A 142 10.08 0.99 12.41
C TYR A 142 10.32 0.50 13.84
N GLY A 143 11.23 1.17 14.55
CA GLY A 143 11.50 0.91 15.96
C GLY A 143 10.63 1.74 16.92
N VAL A 144 10.87 1.56 18.22
CA VAL A 144 10.19 2.27 19.33
C VAL A 144 10.21 3.80 19.23
N SER A 145 11.13 4.38 18.46
CA SER A 145 11.24 5.83 18.26
C SER A 145 10.11 6.43 17.44
N VAL A 146 9.37 5.61 16.68
CA VAL A 146 8.26 6.07 15.81
C VAL A 146 6.92 5.92 16.53
N TYR A 147 6.65 4.71 17.05
CA TYR A 147 5.44 4.44 17.83
C TYR A 147 5.67 3.29 18.80
N GLU A 148 5.06 3.36 19.99
CA GLU A 148 5.17 2.33 21.01
C GLU A 148 4.16 1.19 20.74
N GLN A 149 4.45 0.38 19.74
CA GLN A 149 3.67 -0.81 19.41
C GLN A 149 3.62 -1.79 20.59
N THR A 150 2.51 -2.52 20.72
CA THR A 150 2.27 -3.42 21.86
C THR A 150 3.31 -4.53 21.96
N TRP A 151 3.84 -5.01 20.83
CA TRP A 151 4.87 -6.04 20.79
C TRP A 151 6.24 -5.56 21.31
N PHE A 152 6.49 -4.25 21.40
CA PHE A 152 7.69 -3.74 22.08
C PHE A 152 7.62 -3.85 23.60
N LYS A 153 6.44 -4.12 24.16
CA LYS A 153 6.22 -4.38 25.60
C LYS A 153 6.24 -5.86 25.95
N ASP A 154 6.42 -6.74 24.97
CA ASP A 154 6.53 -8.17 25.22
C ASP A 154 7.76 -8.44 26.09
N ALA A 155 7.62 -9.29 27.11
CA ALA A 155 8.70 -9.62 28.03
C ALA A 155 9.90 -10.31 27.35
N THR A 156 9.70 -10.83 26.14
CA THR A 156 10.73 -11.47 25.32
C THR A 156 11.42 -10.50 24.35
N PHE A 157 11.00 -9.23 24.23
CA PHE A 157 11.62 -8.26 23.33
C PHE A 157 12.98 -7.74 23.85
N PRO A 158 14.01 -7.51 22.98
CA PRO A 158 14.12 -8.01 21.62
C PRO A 158 14.63 -9.47 21.64
N ALA A 159 13.84 -10.41 21.10
CA ALA A 159 14.25 -11.80 20.97
C ALA A 159 15.07 -12.04 19.69
#